data_AF-A0A1W9W708-F1
#
_entry.id   AF-A0A1W9W708-F1
#
_cell.length_a   1.000
_cell.length_b   1.000
_cell.length_c   1.000
_cell.angle_alpha   90.00
_cell.angle_beta   90.00
_cell.angle_gamma   90.00
#
_symmetry.space_group_name_H-M   'P 1'
#
loop_
_entity.id
_entity.type
_entity.pdbx_description
1 polymer ?
#
loop_
_entity_poly.entity_id
_entity_poly.type
_entity_poly.pdbx_seq_one_letter_code
_entity_poly.pdbx_strand_id
1 'polypeptide(L)' 'MKTKSVILGIIMLFVVGTTINDFSKEEPLYIAFIGPMSGEGKAAGEIMTQAIQLYLDQFNSRGGINGRKVDC' A
#
# COMPACT_ATOMS: atom_id res chain seq x y z
N MET A 1 31.60 -28.39 0.56
CA MET A 1 31.84 -26.97 0.19
C MET A 1 30.81 -26.46 -0.80
N LYS A 2 30.54 -27.19 -1.91
CA LYS A 2 29.57 -26.79 -2.95
C LYS A 2 28.15 -26.52 -2.43
N THR A 3 27.63 -27.36 -1.53
CA THR A 3 26.27 -27.23 -0.98
C THR A 3 26.09 -25.97 -0.11
N LYS A 4 27.13 -25.59 0.65
CA LYS A 4 27.09 -24.37 1.48
C LYS A 4 27.08 -23.11 0.62
N SER A 5 27.82 -23.11 -0.49
CA SER A 5 27.83 -22.00 -1.46
C SER A 5 26.49 -21.83 -2.19
N VAL A 6 25.81 -22.94 -2.52
CA VAL A 6 24.45 -22.89 -3.12
C VAL A 6 23.43 -22.33 -2.14
N ILE A 7 23.45 -22.79 -0.88
CA ILE A 7 22.56 -22.28 0.17
C ILE A 7 22.79 -20.78 0.40
N LEU A 8 24.06 -20.35 0.44
CA LEU A 8 24.40 -18.93 0.58
C LEU A 8 23.88 -18.09 -0.60
N GLY A 9 23.94 -18.62 -1.83
CA GLY A 9 23.39 -17.98 -3.02
C GLY A 9 21.86 -17.82 -2.97
N ILE A 10 21.13 -18.83 -2.52
CA ILE A 10 19.66 -18.78 -2.37
C ILE A 10 19.27 -17.76 -1.29
N ILE A 11 19.97 -17.75 -0.15
CA ILE A 11 19.73 -16.77 0.93
C ILE A 11 19.97 -15.35 0.40
N MET A 12 21.04 -15.14 -0.36
CA MET A 12 21.35 -13.83 -0.92
C MET A 12 20.31 -13.36 -1.94
N LEU A 13 19.80 -14.27 -2.78
CA LEU A 13 18.72 -13.97 -3.73
C LEU A 13 17.41 -13.59 -3.02
N PHE A 14 17.11 -14.27 -1.91
CA PHE A 14 15.93 -13.99 -1.10
C PHE A 14 16.02 -12.62 -0.41
N VAL A 15 17.20 -12.29 0.16
CA VAL A 15 17.47 -10.99 0.80
C VAL A 15 17.42 -9.84 -0.20
N VAL A 16 17.95 -10.03 -1.42
CA VAL A 16 17.84 -9.03 -2.48
C VAL A 16 16.38 -8.86 -2.90
N GLY A 17 15.62 -9.96 -3.06
CA GLY A 17 14.19 -9.89 -3.41
C GLY A 17 13.32 -9.15 -2.38
N THR A 18 13.61 -9.28 -1.09
CA THR A 18 12.86 -8.56 -0.05
C THR A 18 13.28 -7.10 0.08
N THR A 19 14.56 -6.78 -0.06
CA THR A 19 15.06 -5.40 0.08
C THR A 19 14.62 -4.47 -1.07
N ILE A 20 14.45 -4.97 -2.29
CA ILE A 20 13.95 -4.16 -3.42
C ILE A 20 12.50 -3.68 -3.19
N ASN A 21 11.68 -4.49 -2.52
CA ASN A 21 10.29 -4.15 -2.21
C ASN A 21 10.14 -3.07 -1.14
N ASP A 22 11.06 -3.01 -0.16
CA ASP A 22 11.00 -2.00 0.90
C ASP A 22 11.68 -0.68 0.51
N PHE A 23 12.69 -0.70 -0.38
CA PHE A 23 13.41 0.50 -0.81
C PHE A 23 12.56 1.45 -1.70
N SER A 24 11.42 0.98 -2.20
CA SER A 24 10.55 1.73 -3.13
C SER A 24 9.27 2.28 -2.48
N LYS A 25 9.15 2.25 -1.14
CA LYS A 25 7.99 2.83 -0.45
C LYS A 25 8.11 4.35 -0.35
N GLU A 26 7.89 5.02 -1.48
CA GLU A 26 7.65 6.46 -1.54
C GLU A 26 6.42 6.84 -0.70
N GLU A 27 6.38 8.07 -0.18
CA GLU A 27 5.26 8.56 0.63
C GLU A 27 3.91 8.41 -0.10
N PRO A 28 2.81 8.09 0.60
CA PRO A 28 1.49 8.05 -0.02
C PRO A 28 1.10 9.39 -0.66
N LEU A 29 0.22 9.31 -1.66
CA LEU A 29 -0.49 10.45 -2.22
C LEU A 29 -1.79 10.65 -1.44
N TYR A 30 -1.97 11.83 -0.85
CA TYR A 30 -3.17 12.13 -0.06
C TYR A 30 -4.20 12.90 -0.89
N ILE A 31 -5.45 12.44 -0.85
CA ILE A 31 -6.61 13.08 -1.47
C ILE A 31 -7.58 13.48 -0.38
N ALA A 32 -7.84 14.78 -0.24
CA ALA A 32 -8.83 15.24 0.74
C ALA A 32 -10.26 14.93 0.26
N PHE A 33 -10.97 14.07 1.01
CA PHE A 33 -12.41 13.95 0.92
C PHE A 33 -13.09 14.96 1.86
N ILE A 34 -13.96 15.80 1.31
CA ILE A 34 -14.74 16.77 2.10
C ILE A 34 -16.21 16.33 2.07
N GLY A 35 -16.68 15.84 3.21
CA GLY A 35 -18.06 15.41 3.42
C GLY A 35 -18.55 15.69 4.84
N PRO A 36 -19.84 15.44 5.13
CA PRO A 36 -20.40 15.64 6.46
C PRO A 36 -19.87 14.58 7.43
N MET A 37 -18.86 14.93 8.22
CA MET A 37 -18.26 14.01 9.22
C MET A 37 -18.94 14.09 10.60
N SER A 38 -19.96 14.93 10.75
CA SER A 38 -20.68 15.16 12.00
C SER A 38 -22.11 15.65 11.74
N GLY A 39 -22.90 15.75 12.81
CA GLY A 39 -24.30 16.20 12.74
C GLY A 39 -25.19 15.22 11.97
N GLU A 40 -26.30 15.74 11.44
CA GLU A 40 -27.32 14.94 10.74
C GLU A 40 -26.78 14.22 9.50
N GLY A 41 -25.75 14.79 8.84
CA GLY A 41 -25.13 14.20 7.66
C GLY A 41 -24.08 13.12 7.94
N LYS A 42 -23.72 12.86 9.20
CA LYS A 42 -22.60 11.98 9.58
C LYS A 42 -22.66 10.60 8.91
N ALA A 43 -23.84 9.98 8.91
CA ALA A 43 -24.02 8.65 8.34
C ALA A 43 -23.65 8.60 6.85
N ALA A 44 -23.99 9.66 6.09
CA ALA A 44 -23.62 9.75 4.68
C ALA A 44 -22.10 9.94 4.52
N GLY A 45 -21.46 10.76 5.36
CA GLY A 45 -20.01 10.92 5.39
C GLY A 45 -19.27 9.61 5.64
N GLU A 46 -19.69 8.85 6.64
CA GLU A 46 -19.10 7.54 6.98
C GLU A 46 -19.23 6.54 5.84
N ILE A 47 -20.40 6.46 5.20
CA ILE A 47 -20.62 5.59 4.03
C ILE A 47 -19.70 5.99 2.88
N MET A 48 -19.55 7.29 2.60
CA MET A 48 -18.65 7.79 1.55
C MET A 48 -17.19 7.45 1.86
N THR A 49 -16.72 7.69 3.09
CA THR A 49 -15.35 7.33 3.51
C THR A 49 -15.10 5.83 3.35
N GLN A 50 -16.03 4.99 3.79
CA GLN A 50 -15.90 3.53 3.66
C GLN A 50 -15.88 3.08 2.19
N ALA A 51 -16.71 3.69 1.33
CA ALA A 51 -16.73 3.39 -0.10
C ALA A 51 -15.43 3.80 -0.79
N ILE A 52 -14.87 4.96 -0.42
CA ILE A 52 -13.56 5.41 -0.91
C ILE A 52 -12.48 4.42 -0.48
N GLN A 53 -12.43 4.05 0.81
CA GLN A 53 -11.43 3.12 1.33
C GLN A 53 -11.51 1.76 0.62
N LEU A 54 -12.71 1.23 0.39
CA LEU A 54 -12.92 -0.04 -0.31
C LEU A 54 -12.28 -0.04 -1.71
N TYR A 55 -12.41 1.07 -2.45
CA TYR A 55 -11.78 1.22 -3.75
C TYR A 55 -10.26 1.38 -3.64
N LEU A 56 -9.79 2.21 -2.71
CA LEU A 56 -8.37 2.45 -2.49
C LEU A 56 -7.62 1.18 -2.07
N ASP A 57 -8.23 0.30 -1.28
CA ASP A 57 -7.65 -0.99 -0.90
C ASP A 57 -7.40 -1.86 -2.15
N GLN A 58 -8.40 -1.97 -3.03
CA GLN A 58 -8.26 -2.69 -4.29
C GLN A 58 -7.21 -2.03 -5.21
N PHE A 59 -7.26 -0.71 -5.33
CA PHE A 59 -6.35 0.06 -6.19
C PHE A 59 -4.89 -0.06 -5.73
N ASN A 60 -4.63 0.14 -4.43
CA ASN A 60 -3.31 0.04 -3.84
C ASN A 60 -2.77 -1.39 -3.84
N SER A 61 -3.63 -2.41 -3.77
CA SER A 61 -3.20 -3.82 -3.92
C SER A 61 -2.60 -4.11 -5.31
N ARG A 62 -2.87 -3.27 -6.31
CA ARG A 62 -2.34 -3.35 -7.68
C ARG A 62 -1.13 -2.44 -7.93
N GLY A 63 -0.60 -1.81 -6.88
CA GLY A 63 0.62 -0.99 -6.97
C GLY A 63 0.38 0.52 -6.98
N GLY A 64 -0.87 0.99 -6.86
CA GLY A 64 -1.17 2.41 -6.72
C GLY A 64 -0.79 3.26 -7.95
N ILE A 65 -0.33 4.50 -7.73
CA ILE A 65 0.13 5.42 -8.79
C ILE A 65 1.65 5.46 -8.75
N ASN A 66 2.31 4.99 -9.81
CA ASN A 66 3.78 4.96 -9.89
C ASN A 66 4.45 4.26 -8.69
N GLY A 67 3.83 3.21 -8.13
CA GLY A 67 4.33 2.51 -6.94
C GLY A 67 3.95 3.17 -5.61
N ARG A 68 3.29 4.34 -5.64
CA ARG A 68 2.83 5.06 -4.45
C ARG A 68 1.40 4.69 -4.11
N LYS A 69 1.14 4.41 -2.83
CA LYS A 69 -0.22 4.23 -2.34
C LYS A 69 -0.98 5.56 -2.37
N VAL A 70 -2.30 5.49 -2.53
CA VAL A 70 -3.21 6.62 -2.42
C VAL A 70 -4.05 6.47 -1.16
N ASP A 71 -4.24 7.55 -0.40
CA ASP A 71 -4.99 7.56 0.86
C ASP A 71 -5.82 8.85 1.02
N CYS A 72 -6.77 8.87 1.97
CA CYS A 72 -7.72 9.96 2.18
C CYS A 72 -7.79 10.50 3.61
#